data_AF-A0A2P6U2S2-F1
#
_entry.id   AF-A0A2P6U2S2-F1
#
_cell.length_a   1.000
_cell.length_b   1.000
_cell.length_c   1.000
_cell.angle_alpha   90.00
_cell.angle_beta   90.00
_cell.angle_gamma   90.00
#
_symmetry.space_group_name_H-M   'P 1'
#
loop_
_entity.id
_entity.type
_entity.pdbx_description
1 polymer ?
#
loop_
_entity_poly.entity_id
_entity_poly.type
_entity_poly.pdbx_seq_one_letter_code
_entity_poly.pdbx_strand_id
1 'polypeptide(L)'
;MKLAAALLLALVGCAAARELMAPSPTEKINAQKAEQDRAAAAAAAAKAQQAAQQAAKRLKPPCFVPTSYYPIRSCGISTDAAVCGRGFNAFPSYDICCARQRGNIGFHPEGCTNLNATLTCWVAGTYHPTQTCQQTNDFAICNRNWGQWRTEADCCRPGAAHSDGCSKPEPCWIADAFWPARTCGKTEDQAICTRGWGAFTSEDDCCAAGGAFSDGCGQVEGVAE
;
A
#
# COMPACT_ATOMS: atom_id res chain seq x y z
N MET A 1 -77.68 -15.00 -34.46
CA MET A 1 -77.61 -13.54 -34.15
C MET A 1 -78.63 -13.14 -33.07
N LYS A 2 -78.56 -13.71 -31.85
CA LYS A 2 -79.49 -13.39 -30.73
C LYS A 2 -78.80 -13.25 -29.36
N LEU A 3 -77.46 -13.17 -29.32
CA LEU A 3 -76.67 -13.12 -28.08
C LEU A 3 -75.98 -11.77 -27.80
N ALA A 4 -76.11 -10.77 -28.68
CA ALA A 4 -75.40 -9.48 -28.52
C ALA A 4 -76.24 -8.38 -27.83
N ALA A 5 -77.56 -8.53 -27.69
CA ALA A 5 -78.45 -7.47 -27.20
C ALA A 5 -78.64 -7.46 -25.67
N ALA A 6 -78.34 -8.57 -24.97
CA ALA A 6 -78.56 -8.68 -23.52
C ALA A 6 -77.41 -8.09 -22.68
N LEU A 7 -76.21 -7.91 -23.24
CA LEU A 7 -75.04 -7.42 -22.49
C LEU A 7 -75.01 -5.88 -22.39
N LEU A 8 -75.66 -5.16 -23.31
CA LEU A 8 -75.67 -3.69 -23.34
C LEU A 8 -76.60 -3.06 -22.29
N LEU A 9 -77.68 -3.74 -21.88
CA LEU A 9 -78.58 -3.23 -20.83
C LEU A 9 -78.07 -3.45 -19.40
N ALA A 10 -77.16 -4.40 -19.18
CA ALA A 10 -76.54 -4.62 -17.86
C ALA A 10 -75.45 -3.57 -17.53
N LEU A 11 -74.83 -2.94 -18.53
CA LEU A 11 -73.80 -1.93 -18.33
C LEU A 11 -74.37 -0.52 -18.09
N VAL A 12 -75.58 -0.22 -18.56
CA VAL A 12 -76.21 1.11 -18.36
C VAL A 12 -76.79 1.26 -16.95
N GLY A 13 -77.21 0.16 -16.31
CA GLY A 13 -77.76 0.18 -14.94
C GLY A 13 -76.74 0.41 -13.82
N CYS A 14 -75.43 0.18 -14.06
CA CYS A 14 -74.38 0.39 -13.05
C CYS A 14 -73.79 1.81 -13.03
N ALA A 15 -74.07 2.65 -14.03
CA ALA A 15 -73.52 4.00 -14.08
C ALA A 15 -74.27 4.99 -13.18
N ALA A 16 -75.57 4.80 -12.95
CA ALA A 16 -76.40 5.73 -12.18
C ALA A 16 -76.31 5.56 -10.66
N ALA A 17 -75.79 4.43 -10.15
CA ALA A 17 -75.62 4.20 -8.72
C ALA A 17 -74.30 4.77 -8.13
N ARG A 18 -73.42 5.34 -8.97
CA ARG A 18 -72.11 5.84 -8.55
C ARG A 18 -72.09 7.32 -8.13
N GLU A 19 -73.13 8.11 -8.43
CA GLU A 19 -73.15 9.54 -8.08
C GLU A 19 -73.60 9.84 -6.64
N LEU A 20 -74.23 8.90 -5.93
CA LEU A 20 -74.72 9.12 -4.56
C LEU A 20 -73.70 8.82 -3.46
N MET A 21 -72.48 8.40 -3.81
CA MET A 21 -71.42 8.07 -2.85
C MET A 21 -70.19 8.97 -3.00
N ALA A 22 -70.37 10.21 -3.47
CA ALA A 22 -69.28 11.18 -3.43
C ALA A 22 -68.99 11.55 -1.96
N PRO A 23 -67.74 11.42 -1.48
CA PRO A 23 -67.38 11.80 -0.12
C PRO A 23 -67.66 13.28 0.09
N SER A 24 -68.20 13.61 1.26
CA SER A 24 -68.54 15.00 1.60
C SER A 24 -67.30 15.89 1.55
N PRO A 25 -67.44 17.21 1.32
CA PRO A 25 -66.30 18.13 1.37
C PRO A 25 -65.48 18.00 2.66
N THR A 26 -66.14 17.77 3.80
CA THR A 26 -65.52 17.52 5.10
C THR A 26 -64.68 16.24 5.10
N GLU A 27 -65.18 15.18 4.47
CA GLU A 27 -64.48 13.90 4.36
C GLU A 27 -63.22 14.02 3.48
N LYS A 28 -63.29 14.79 2.38
CA LYS A 28 -62.12 15.10 1.55
C LYS A 28 -61.06 15.89 2.31
N ILE A 29 -61.46 16.90 3.09
CA ILE A 29 -60.55 17.70 3.92
C ILE A 29 -59.88 16.83 4.98
N ASN A 30 -60.64 15.97 5.65
CA ASN A 30 -60.11 15.07 6.67
C ASN A 30 -59.13 14.04 6.07
N ALA A 31 -59.42 13.50 4.88
CA ALA A 31 -58.52 12.59 4.17
C ALA A 31 -57.20 13.27 3.77
N GLN A 32 -57.26 14.49 3.24
CA GLN A 32 -56.07 15.27 2.88
C GLN A 32 -55.22 15.60 4.10
N LYS A 33 -55.85 16.00 5.22
CA LYS A 33 -55.15 16.24 6.48
C LYS A 33 -54.47 14.98 7.00
N ALA A 34 -55.16 13.84 6.97
CA ALA A 34 -54.59 12.56 7.38
C ALA A 34 -53.39 12.14 6.50
N GLU A 35 -53.43 12.41 5.20
CA GLU A 35 -52.30 12.16 4.30
C GLU A 35 -51.12 13.09 4.59
N GLN A 36 -51.37 14.38 4.82
CA GLN A 36 -50.34 15.34 5.22
C GLN A 36 -49.70 14.95 6.57
N ASP A 37 -50.50 14.54 7.54
CA ASP A 37 -50.01 14.10 8.86
C ASP A 37 -49.15 12.82 8.73
N ARG A 38 -49.53 11.88 7.87
CA ARG A 38 -48.72 10.68 7.57
C ARG A 38 -47.40 11.04 6.88
N ALA A 39 -47.41 11.95 5.92
CA ALA A 39 -46.21 12.41 5.24
C ALA A 39 -45.25 13.13 6.20
N ALA A 40 -45.78 13.99 7.08
CA ALA A 40 -45.00 14.66 8.11
C ALA A 40 -44.38 13.67 9.10
N ALA A 41 -45.14 12.67 9.56
CA ALA A 41 -44.64 11.62 10.44
C ALA A 41 -43.54 10.78 9.78
N ALA A 42 -43.69 10.41 8.51
CA ALA A 42 -42.67 9.70 7.75
C ALA A 42 -41.38 10.51 7.59
N ALA A 43 -41.49 11.81 7.30
CA ALA A 43 -40.33 12.71 7.20
C ALA A 43 -39.61 12.88 8.55
N ALA A 44 -40.35 12.97 9.66
CA ALA A 44 -39.77 13.02 11.00
C ALA A 44 -39.05 11.72 11.36
N ALA A 45 -39.63 10.56 11.04
CA ALA A 45 -39.00 9.26 11.23
C ALA A 45 -37.70 9.11 10.40
N ALA A 46 -37.71 9.56 9.14
CA ALA A 46 -36.51 9.54 8.29
C ALA A 46 -35.38 10.42 8.85
N LYS A 47 -35.69 11.62 9.35
CA LYS A 47 -34.72 12.49 10.03
C LYS A 47 -34.18 11.84 11.31
N ALA A 48 -35.04 11.20 12.11
CA ALA A 48 -34.62 10.49 13.32
C ALA A 48 -33.69 9.30 13.00
N GLN A 49 -33.97 8.55 11.94
CA GLN A 49 -33.10 7.47 11.48
C GLN A 49 -31.75 7.98 10.97
N GLN A 50 -31.73 9.09 10.22
CA GLN A 50 -30.49 9.74 9.79
C GLN A 50 -29.66 10.23 10.99
N ALA A 51 -30.30 10.86 11.98
CA ALA A 51 -29.64 11.30 13.21
C ALA A 51 -29.09 10.13 14.03
N ALA A 52 -29.83 9.02 14.13
CA ALA A 52 -29.37 7.80 14.80
C ALA A 52 -28.19 7.14 14.06
N GLN A 53 -28.21 7.11 12.73
CA GLN A 53 -27.08 6.64 11.91
C GLN A 53 -25.85 7.55 12.03
N GLN A 54 -26.05 8.87 12.15
CA GLN A 54 -24.97 9.83 12.40
C GLN A 54 -24.42 9.70 13.83
N ALA A 55 -25.28 9.47 14.83
CA ALA A 55 -24.89 9.27 16.21
C ALA A 55 -24.14 7.93 16.41
N ALA A 56 -24.60 6.86 15.76
CA ALA A 56 -23.93 5.56 15.73
C ALA A 56 -22.55 5.62 15.02
N LYS A 57 -22.34 6.63 14.17
CA LYS A 57 -21.05 6.89 13.49
C LYS A 57 -20.07 7.73 14.31
N ARG A 58 -20.41 8.14 15.54
CA ARG A 58 -19.42 8.80 16.41
C ARG A 58 -18.40 7.77 16.86
N LEU A 59 -17.26 7.79 16.17
CA LEU A 59 -16.15 6.93 16.52
C LEU A 59 -15.57 7.39 17.85
N LYS A 60 -15.34 6.45 18.76
CA LYS A 60 -14.55 6.70 19.95
C LYS A 60 -13.07 6.81 19.54
N PRO A 61 -12.28 7.69 20.15
CA PRO A 61 -10.83 7.66 19.99
C PRO A 61 -10.23 6.29 20.38
N PRO A 62 -9.14 5.84 19.72
CA PRO A 62 -8.52 6.46 18.55
C PRO A 62 -9.33 6.20 17.27
N CYS A 63 -9.30 7.16 16.34
CA CYS A 63 -9.81 6.99 14.98
C CYS A 63 -8.74 7.34 13.95
N PHE A 64 -8.94 6.95 12.70
CA PHE A 64 -8.04 7.30 11.60
C PHE A 64 -8.61 8.49 10.82
N VAL A 65 -7.78 9.48 10.58
CA VAL A 65 -8.12 10.68 9.80
C VAL A 65 -7.08 10.94 8.72
N PRO A 66 -7.44 11.59 7.61
CA PRO A 66 -6.46 12.01 6.61
C PRO A 66 -5.44 12.98 7.23
N THR A 67 -4.17 12.66 7.11
CA THR A 67 -3.05 13.44 7.65
C THR A 67 -2.26 14.16 6.58
N SER A 68 -2.25 13.62 5.36
CA SER A 68 -1.60 14.24 4.21
C SER A 68 -2.43 14.05 2.94
N TYR A 69 -2.33 15.02 2.03
CA TYR A 69 -3.14 15.08 0.83
C TYR A 69 -2.31 14.75 -0.40
N TYR A 70 -1.93 15.73 -1.22
CA TYR A 70 -1.14 15.51 -2.43
C TYR A 70 0.31 15.96 -2.20
N PRO A 71 1.33 15.26 -2.73
CA PRO A 71 1.26 14.00 -3.50
C PRO A 71 1.19 12.74 -2.62
N ILE A 72 1.56 12.86 -1.34
CA ILE A 72 1.52 11.75 -0.38
C ILE A 72 0.15 11.76 0.28
N ARG A 73 -0.68 10.77 -0.04
CA ARG A 73 -2.01 10.55 0.54
C ARG A 73 -1.86 9.58 1.70
N SER A 74 -2.12 10.02 2.92
CA SER A 74 -1.98 9.17 4.11
C SER A 74 -3.07 9.44 5.14
N CYS A 75 -3.33 8.42 5.95
CA CYS A 75 -4.16 8.53 7.13
C CYS A 75 -3.32 8.29 8.38
N GLY A 76 -3.62 9.01 9.46
CA GLY A 76 -2.97 8.85 10.75
C GLY A 76 -3.98 8.66 11.87
N ILE A 77 -3.50 8.15 13.00
CA ILE A 77 -4.29 8.05 14.22
C ILE A 77 -4.53 9.45 14.78
N SER A 78 -5.77 9.73 15.14
CA SER A 78 -6.18 10.85 15.98
C SER A 78 -6.76 10.31 17.29
N THR A 79 -6.31 10.89 18.41
CA THR A 79 -6.85 10.64 19.74
C THR A 79 -7.85 11.71 20.19
N ASP A 80 -8.06 12.75 19.37
CA ASP A 80 -9.01 13.82 19.68
C ASP A 80 -10.46 13.36 19.51
N ALA A 81 -11.21 13.37 20.61
CA ALA A 81 -12.62 12.98 20.66
C ALA A 81 -13.52 13.88 19.80
N ALA A 82 -13.19 15.17 19.66
CA ALA A 82 -13.92 16.07 18.79
C ALA A 82 -13.73 15.62 17.34
N VAL A 83 -12.49 15.30 16.93
CA VAL A 83 -12.11 14.81 15.58
C VAL A 83 -12.81 13.49 15.24
N CYS A 84 -12.81 12.54 16.17
CA CYS A 84 -13.45 11.23 15.96
C CYS A 84 -14.99 11.30 16.02
N GLY A 85 -15.53 12.25 16.79
CA GLY A 85 -16.96 12.46 16.96
C GLY A 85 -17.65 13.28 15.85
N ARG A 86 -16.90 13.88 14.91
CA ARG A 86 -17.47 14.74 13.84
C ARG A 86 -18.38 14.00 12.87
N GLY A 87 -18.19 12.69 12.73
CA GLY A 87 -18.95 11.84 11.80
C GLY A 87 -18.56 11.96 10.32
N PHE A 88 -17.58 12.81 9.98
CA PHE A 88 -16.99 12.91 8.64
C PHE A 88 -15.46 12.92 8.72
N ASN A 89 -14.81 12.37 7.69
CA ASN A 89 -13.34 12.24 7.58
C ASN A 89 -12.68 11.57 8.80
N ALA A 90 -13.42 10.69 9.49
CA ALA A 90 -12.95 9.86 10.57
C ALA A 90 -13.37 8.43 10.29
N PHE A 91 -12.42 7.51 10.39
CA PHE A 91 -12.58 6.13 9.99
C PHE A 91 -12.19 5.20 11.14
N PRO A 92 -12.88 4.05 11.29
CA PRO A 92 -12.62 3.14 12.39
C PRO A 92 -11.29 2.39 12.26
N SER A 93 -10.70 2.35 11.07
CA SER A 93 -9.40 1.70 10.82
C SER A 93 -8.61 2.43 9.73
N TYR A 94 -7.29 2.19 9.72
CA TYR A 94 -6.39 2.67 8.68
C TYR A 94 -6.84 2.18 7.29
N ASP A 95 -7.15 0.89 7.16
CA ASP A 95 -7.54 0.28 5.89
C ASP A 95 -8.79 0.91 5.29
N ILE A 96 -9.78 1.28 6.13
CA ILE A 96 -11.00 1.93 5.65
C ILE A 96 -10.72 3.39 5.25
N CYS A 97 -9.85 4.09 5.98
CA CYS A 97 -9.43 5.44 5.63
C CYS A 97 -8.66 5.46 4.29
N CYS A 98 -7.77 4.48 4.12
CA CYS A 98 -6.88 4.33 2.97
C CYS A 98 -7.45 3.53 1.81
N ALA A 99 -8.64 2.96 1.94
CA ALA A 99 -9.34 2.30 0.85
C ALA A 99 -9.59 3.28 -0.31
N ARG A 100 -9.62 2.75 -1.54
CA ARG A 100 -10.05 3.51 -2.71
C ARG A 100 -11.48 4.01 -2.51
N GLN A 101 -11.73 5.28 -2.77
CA GLN A 101 -13.05 5.88 -2.57
C GLN A 101 -14.14 5.14 -3.34
N ARG A 102 -15.07 4.52 -2.60
CA ARG A 102 -16.26 3.82 -3.12
C ARG A 102 -17.45 4.15 -2.23
N GLY A 103 -18.24 5.15 -2.63
CA GLY A 103 -19.31 5.68 -1.79
C GLY A 103 -18.75 6.36 -0.54
N ASN A 104 -19.10 5.87 0.65
CA ASN A 104 -18.66 6.39 1.95
C ASN A 104 -17.40 5.68 2.51
N ILE A 105 -16.79 4.78 1.74
CA ILE A 105 -15.57 4.06 2.14
C ILE A 105 -14.38 4.72 1.44
N GLY A 106 -13.30 4.98 2.18
CA GLY A 106 -12.10 5.63 1.67
C GLY A 106 -12.20 7.15 1.63
N PHE A 107 -11.12 7.84 2.00
CA PHE A 107 -11.05 9.29 1.86
C PHE A 107 -10.50 9.72 0.49
N HIS A 108 -9.46 9.02 0.02
CA HIS A 108 -8.76 9.40 -1.20
C HIS A 108 -9.34 8.66 -2.43
N PRO A 109 -9.50 9.34 -3.58
CA PRO A 109 -10.08 8.74 -4.80
C PRO A 109 -9.40 7.44 -5.27
N GLU A 110 -8.09 7.32 -5.03
CA GLU A 110 -7.27 6.17 -5.40
C GLU A 110 -6.78 5.36 -4.19
N GLY A 111 -7.21 5.73 -2.99
CA GLY A 111 -6.65 5.22 -1.73
C GLY A 111 -5.41 5.98 -1.27
N CYS A 112 -4.85 5.58 -0.13
CA CYS A 112 -3.59 6.14 0.34
C CYS A 112 -2.45 5.78 -0.60
N THR A 113 -1.48 6.68 -0.70
CA THR A 113 -0.22 6.43 -1.38
C THR A 113 0.46 5.28 -0.63
N ASN A 114 0.67 4.15 -1.30
CA ASN A 114 1.46 3.06 -0.74
C ASN A 114 2.93 3.49 -0.77
N LEU A 115 3.35 4.17 0.29
CA LEU A 115 4.70 4.74 0.39
C LEU A 115 5.78 3.68 0.22
N ASN A 116 5.55 2.46 0.72
CA ASN A 116 6.45 1.33 0.54
C ASN A 116 6.58 0.88 -0.93
N ALA A 117 5.58 1.17 -1.77
CA ALA A 117 5.60 0.82 -3.19
C ALA A 117 5.99 2.00 -4.11
N THR A 118 5.93 3.25 -3.61
CA THR A 118 6.16 4.45 -4.45
C THR A 118 7.47 5.17 -4.15
N LEU A 119 8.04 4.97 -2.97
CA LEU A 119 9.29 5.63 -2.57
C LEU A 119 10.41 4.60 -2.54
N THR A 120 10.99 4.32 -3.71
CA THR A 120 12.30 3.71 -3.83
C THR A 120 13.34 4.84 -3.81
N CYS A 121 14.30 4.77 -2.89
CA CYS A 121 15.45 5.66 -2.89
C CYS A 121 16.75 4.86 -2.75
N TRP A 122 17.84 5.42 -3.24
CA TRP A 122 19.18 4.90 -3.02
C TRP A 122 19.79 5.57 -1.80
N VAL A 123 20.44 4.80 -0.95
CA VAL A 123 21.18 5.28 0.21
C VAL A 123 22.55 4.64 0.28
N ALA A 124 23.44 5.24 1.05
CA ALA A 124 24.76 4.66 1.33
C ALA A 124 24.58 3.30 2.02
N GLY A 125 25.26 2.29 1.49
CA GLY A 125 25.35 0.96 2.07
C GLY A 125 26.56 0.85 2.98
N THR A 126 27.49 -0.03 2.60
CA THR A 126 28.77 -0.20 3.28
C THR A 126 29.71 0.96 2.92
N TYR A 127 30.50 1.45 3.88
CA TYR A 127 31.45 2.56 3.69
C TYR A 127 32.91 2.09 3.54
N HIS A 128 33.29 0.99 4.20
CA HIS A 128 34.60 0.36 4.07
C HIS A 128 34.50 -1.14 4.41
N PRO A 129 35.31 -2.00 3.77
CA PRO A 129 36.25 -1.69 2.68
C PRO A 129 35.57 -1.46 1.33
N THR A 130 34.34 -1.94 1.18
CA THR A 130 33.54 -1.78 -0.04
C THR A 130 32.59 -0.61 0.13
N GLN A 131 32.64 0.35 -0.79
CA GLN A 131 31.74 1.50 -0.82
C GLN A 131 30.56 1.17 -1.71
N THR A 132 29.40 0.89 -1.11
CA THR A 132 28.21 0.47 -1.85
C THR A 132 27.06 1.44 -1.66
N CYS A 133 26.13 1.42 -2.60
CA CYS A 133 24.83 2.02 -2.44
C CYS A 133 23.78 0.92 -2.51
N GLN A 134 22.71 1.08 -1.75
CA GLN A 134 21.61 0.12 -1.73
C GLN A 134 20.28 0.83 -1.94
N GLN A 135 19.39 0.18 -2.66
CA GLN A 135 18.02 0.64 -2.78
C GLN A 135 17.25 0.26 -1.52
N THR A 136 16.46 1.19 -0.99
CA THR A 136 15.54 0.95 0.12
C THR A 136 14.16 1.52 -0.20
N ASN A 137 13.15 0.92 0.40
CA ASN A 137 11.76 1.37 0.38
C ASN A 137 11.30 1.87 1.75
N ASP A 138 12.23 2.01 2.70
CA ASP A 138 11.94 2.53 4.03
C ASP A 138 11.60 4.02 3.93
N PHE A 139 10.33 4.35 4.19
CA PHE A 139 9.85 5.72 4.15
C PHE A 139 10.60 6.64 5.12
N ALA A 140 10.97 6.18 6.32
CA ALA A 140 11.69 7.01 7.28
C ALA A 140 13.12 7.31 6.84
N ILE A 141 13.67 6.51 5.93
CA ILE A 141 14.95 6.77 5.27
C ILE A 141 14.75 7.67 4.04
N CYS A 142 13.83 7.30 3.15
CA CYS A 142 13.59 8.01 1.89
C CYS A 142 12.82 9.34 2.02
N ASN A 143 12.35 9.68 3.22
CA ASN A 143 11.74 10.97 3.52
C ASN A 143 12.70 11.91 4.28
N ARG A 144 13.98 11.54 4.43
CA ARG A 144 15.00 12.42 5.00
C ARG A 144 15.47 13.40 3.93
N ASN A 145 15.76 14.63 4.29
CA ASN A 145 16.27 15.64 3.33
C ASN A 145 17.76 15.46 2.98
N TRP A 146 18.41 14.38 3.42
CA TRP A 146 19.84 14.14 3.25
C TRP A 146 20.13 12.64 3.14
N GLY A 147 21.28 12.29 2.54
CA GLY A 147 21.74 10.90 2.45
C GLY A 147 20.89 10.00 1.56
N GLN A 148 20.17 10.58 0.60
CA GLN A 148 19.32 9.86 -0.33
C GLN A 148 19.52 10.36 -1.77
N TRP A 149 19.40 9.43 -2.70
CA TRP A 149 19.62 9.65 -4.11
C TRP A 149 18.52 8.99 -4.94
N ARG A 150 18.24 9.56 -6.11
CA ARG A 150 17.22 9.04 -7.03
C ARG A 150 17.69 7.80 -7.78
N THR A 151 18.99 7.71 -8.03
CA THR A 151 19.60 6.62 -8.80
C THR A 151 20.84 6.10 -8.08
N GLU A 152 21.23 4.86 -8.39
CA GLU A 152 22.48 4.28 -7.92
C GLU A 152 23.67 5.13 -8.36
N ALA A 153 23.67 5.59 -9.62
CA ALA A 153 24.75 6.40 -10.16
C ALA A 153 24.92 7.73 -9.41
N ASP A 154 23.83 8.38 -9.00
CA ASP A 154 23.90 9.59 -8.19
C ASP A 154 24.46 9.32 -6.79
N CYS A 155 24.10 8.18 -6.20
CA CYS A 155 24.62 7.75 -4.91
C CYS A 155 26.11 7.42 -4.98
N CYS A 156 26.51 6.70 -6.03
CA CYS A 156 27.86 6.22 -6.27
C CYS A 156 28.80 7.23 -6.92
N ARG A 157 28.32 8.44 -7.24
CA ARG A 157 29.18 9.50 -7.78
C ARG A 157 30.22 9.92 -6.71
N PRO A 158 31.50 10.11 -7.07
CA PRO A 158 32.49 10.64 -6.13
C PRO A 158 32.03 11.95 -5.48
N GLY A 159 32.20 12.04 -4.16
CA GLY A 159 31.74 13.17 -3.33
C GLY A 159 30.24 13.18 -3.03
N ALA A 160 29.46 12.17 -3.46
CA ALA A 160 28.06 12.02 -3.10
C ALA A 160 27.90 11.23 -1.79
N ALA A 161 27.66 9.91 -1.87
CA ALA A 161 27.61 9.06 -0.67
C ALA A 161 29.01 8.73 -0.13
N HIS A 162 29.98 8.63 -1.03
CA HIS A 162 31.35 8.18 -0.78
C HIS A 162 32.35 9.16 -1.39
N SER A 163 33.54 9.31 -0.79
CA SER A 163 34.59 10.22 -1.27
C SER A 163 35.01 9.90 -2.70
N ASP A 164 35.27 8.61 -2.97
CA ASP A 164 35.84 8.11 -4.21
C ASP A 164 34.79 7.46 -5.12
N GLY A 165 33.52 7.53 -4.72
CA GLY A 165 32.39 6.87 -5.38
C GLY A 165 32.15 5.45 -4.87
N CYS A 166 31.23 4.72 -5.47
CA CYS A 166 31.10 3.30 -5.10
C CYS A 166 32.28 2.49 -5.64
N SER A 167 32.84 1.64 -4.80
CA SER A 167 33.79 0.62 -5.21
C SER A 167 33.06 -0.72 -5.33
N LYS A 168 33.18 -1.35 -6.50
CA LYS A 168 32.95 -2.80 -6.57
C LYS A 168 34.18 -3.44 -5.98
N PRO A 169 34.03 -4.36 -5.04
CA PRO A 169 35.18 -5.04 -4.53
C PRO A 169 35.74 -5.91 -5.66
N GLU A 170 37.06 -5.88 -5.83
CA GLU A 170 37.67 -6.76 -6.80
C GLU A 170 37.58 -8.20 -6.30
N PRO A 171 37.22 -9.14 -7.18
CA PRO A 171 37.28 -10.55 -6.84
C PRO A 171 38.72 -10.94 -6.51
N CYS A 172 38.90 -11.79 -5.50
CA CYS A 172 40.20 -12.29 -5.10
C CYS A 172 40.38 -13.75 -5.50
N TRP A 173 41.62 -14.21 -5.48
CA TRP A 173 42.00 -15.60 -5.72
C TRP A 173 42.27 -16.31 -4.41
N ILE A 174 41.78 -17.53 -4.26
CA ILE A 174 41.93 -18.37 -3.08
C ILE A 174 42.34 -19.78 -3.49
N ALA A 175 42.91 -20.56 -2.58
CA ALA A 175 43.11 -21.98 -2.81
C ALA A 175 41.74 -22.67 -2.97
N ASP A 176 41.50 -23.28 -4.14
CA ASP A 176 40.25 -23.95 -4.48
C ASP A 176 40.35 -25.47 -4.27
N ALA A 177 41.49 -26.06 -4.67
CA ALA A 177 41.81 -27.46 -4.39
C ALA A 177 43.24 -27.62 -3.88
N PHE A 178 43.46 -28.58 -2.98
CA PHE A 178 44.77 -28.87 -2.38
C PHE A 178 45.39 -30.20 -2.84
N TRP A 179 44.56 -31.21 -3.12
CA TRP A 179 45.00 -32.52 -3.59
C TRP A 179 43.89 -33.18 -4.43
N PRO A 180 44.20 -33.89 -5.52
CA PRO A 180 45.53 -34.15 -6.10
C PRO A 180 46.09 -32.98 -6.92
N ALA A 181 45.25 -32.00 -7.26
CA ALA A 181 45.66 -30.79 -7.95
C ALA A 181 45.61 -29.61 -6.97
N ARG A 182 46.66 -28.81 -6.96
CA ARG A 182 46.72 -27.52 -6.26
C ARG A 182 46.27 -26.46 -7.23
N THR A 183 45.07 -25.93 -7.02
CA THR A 183 44.47 -24.93 -7.90
C THR A 183 44.04 -23.73 -7.09
N CYS A 184 44.12 -22.56 -7.71
CA CYS A 184 43.50 -21.36 -7.21
C CYS A 184 42.21 -21.09 -7.96
N GLY A 185 41.21 -20.58 -7.25
CA GLY A 185 39.90 -20.22 -7.77
C GLY A 185 39.59 -18.77 -7.43
N LYS A 186 38.85 -18.13 -8.33
CA LYS A 186 38.39 -16.76 -8.14
C LYS A 186 37.10 -16.75 -7.31
N THR A 187 37.03 -15.91 -6.28
CA THR A 187 35.83 -15.71 -5.46
C THR A 187 35.42 -14.25 -5.42
N GLU A 188 34.11 -14.02 -5.39
CA GLU A 188 33.51 -12.70 -5.16
C GLU A 188 33.12 -12.49 -3.69
N ASP A 189 33.31 -13.51 -2.84
CA ASP A 189 32.99 -13.45 -1.42
C ASP A 189 33.96 -12.50 -0.68
N GLN A 190 33.42 -11.34 -0.31
CA GLN A 190 34.16 -10.30 0.36
C GLN A 190 34.64 -10.68 1.75
N ALA A 191 33.88 -11.52 2.47
CA ALA A 191 34.33 -11.98 3.77
C ALA A 191 35.64 -12.77 3.64
N ILE A 192 35.84 -13.47 2.53
CA ILE A 192 37.08 -14.18 2.23
C ILE A 192 38.15 -13.20 1.74
N CYS A 193 37.83 -12.32 0.79
CA CYS A 193 38.81 -11.39 0.22
C CYS A 193 39.38 -10.41 1.26
N THR A 194 38.60 -10.04 2.27
CA THR A 194 39.02 -9.09 3.31
C THR A 194 39.55 -9.73 4.58
N ARG A 195 39.64 -11.08 4.67
CA ARG A 195 40.09 -11.77 5.90
C ARG A 195 41.58 -11.58 6.21
N GLY A 196 42.36 -11.09 5.25
CA GLY A 196 43.77 -10.73 5.42
C GLY A 196 44.77 -11.87 5.25
N TRP A 197 44.34 -13.11 5.02
CA TRP A 197 45.21 -14.26 4.75
C TRP A 197 44.60 -15.20 3.72
N GLY A 198 45.44 -15.86 2.92
CA GLY A 198 44.99 -16.83 1.90
C GLY A 198 43.98 -16.27 0.90
N ALA A 199 44.08 -14.98 0.59
CA ALA A 199 43.36 -14.29 -0.47
C ALA A 199 44.41 -13.46 -1.23
N PHE A 200 44.40 -13.57 -2.55
CA PHE A 200 45.43 -13.02 -3.42
C PHE A 200 44.79 -12.12 -4.47
N THR A 201 45.51 -11.09 -4.90
CA THR A 201 45.04 -10.12 -5.90
C THR A 201 45.03 -10.69 -7.32
N SER A 202 45.81 -11.74 -7.57
CA SER A 202 45.91 -12.40 -8.87
C SER A 202 46.04 -13.91 -8.72
N GLU A 203 45.76 -14.64 -9.80
CA GLU A 203 45.97 -16.08 -9.88
C GLU A 203 47.45 -16.42 -9.72
N ASP A 204 48.33 -15.62 -10.34
CA ASP A 204 49.78 -15.81 -10.28
C ASP A 204 50.31 -15.70 -8.85
N ASP A 205 49.85 -14.72 -8.07
CA ASP A 205 50.25 -14.57 -6.66
C ASP A 205 49.75 -15.75 -5.81
N CYS A 206 48.54 -16.23 -6.10
CA CYS A 206 47.97 -17.39 -5.43
C CYS A 206 48.76 -18.67 -5.76
N CYS A 207 49.13 -18.83 -7.03
CA CYS A 207 49.82 -20.00 -7.56
C CYS A 207 51.34 -19.94 -7.45
N ALA A 208 51.93 -18.81 -7.03
CA ALA A 208 53.35 -18.69 -6.79
C ALA A 208 53.81 -19.64 -5.66
N ALA A 209 55.06 -20.09 -5.73
CA ALA A 209 55.66 -20.86 -4.65
C ALA A 209 55.70 -20.02 -3.36
N GLY A 210 55.13 -20.56 -2.28
CA GLY A 210 54.94 -19.85 -1.02
C GLY A 210 53.71 -18.93 -0.97
N GLY A 211 52.90 -18.88 -2.05
CA GLY A 211 51.61 -18.21 -2.09
C GLY A 211 50.55 -19.02 -1.33
N ALA A 212 49.58 -19.59 -2.04
CA ALA A 212 48.62 -20.52 -1.43
C ALA A 212 49.24 -21.89 -1.11
N PHE A 213 50.28 -22.26 -1.86
CA PHE A 213 50.92 -23.58 -1.80
C PHE A 213 52.44 -23.43 -1.72
N SER A 214 53.11 -24.33 -1.00
CA SER A 214 54.58 -24.30 -0.84
C SER A 214 55.32 -24.35 -2.17
N ASP A 215 54.89 -25.21 -3.10
CA ASP A 215 55.54 -25.42 -4.40
C ASP A 215 54.71 -24.87 -5.57
N GLY A 216 53.75 -24.00 -5.29
CA GLY A 216 52.86 -23.40 -6.28
C GLY A 216 51.74 -24.32 -6.77
N CYS A 217 50.94 -23.82 -7.73
CA CYS A 217 49.86 -24.59 -8.34
C CYS A 217 50.37 -25.69 -9.28
N GLY A 218 49.61 -26.77 -9.42
CA GLY A 218 49.94 -27.89 -10.30
C GLY A 218 49.44 -29.24 -9.79
N GLN A 219 49.63 -30.29 -10.60
CA GLN A 219 49.42 -31.65 -10.15
C GLN A 219 50.48 -32.02 -9.12
N VAL A 220 50.08 -32.59 -7.99
CA VAL A 220 51.01 -33.24 -7.08
C VAL A 220 51.38 -34.56 -7.76
N GLU A 221 52.57 -34.64 -8.36
CA GLU A 221 53.08 -35.90 -8.89
C GLU A 221 53.09 -36.88 -7.71
N GLY A 222 52.17 -37.85 -7.77
CA GLY A 222 52.05 -38.85 -6.73
C GLY A 222 53.42 -39.48 -6.53
N VAL A 223 53.94 -39.43 -5.31
CA VAL A 223 55.14 -40.18 -4.93
C VAL A 223 54.82 -41.63 -5.29
N ALA A 224 55.41 -42.13 -6.38
CA ALA A 224 55.28 -43.52 -6.73
C ALA A 224 55.88 -44.32 -5.57
N GLU A 225 55.01 -45.02 -4.84
CA GLU A 225 55.39 -45.90 -3.72
C GLU A 225 56.34 -47.02 -4.16
#